data_AF-A0A6M1QZZ9-F1
#
_entry.id   AF-A0A6M1QZZ9-F1
#
_cell.length_a   1.000
_cell.length_b   1.000
_cell.length_c   1.000
_cell.angle_alpha   90.00
_cell.angle_beta   90.00
_cell.angle_gamma   90.00
#
_symmetry.space_group_name_H-M   'P 1'
#
loop_
_entity.id
_entity.type
_entity.pdbx_description
1 polymer ?
#
loop_
_entity_poly.entity_id
_entity_poly.type
_entity_poly.pdbx_seq_one_letter_code
_entity_poly.pdbx_strand_id
1 'polypeptide(L)'
;MAAFDIDLMSPLGSGFTRTLGGPNSGGHVPPEWYIQFGMDLGAPSGTQVRAAFDGQVSRFHPHDPATDSGKVYGAQIFVRDKSDRMGCFYTHLTNVPETLAQGGAVSRGEVIGEVFEFGGIPGHVHMAVCEIFGDVATGQRVGVDLHDLFVALSGTDETATVTFFQESGRAPQRSGAGGEPAATVLDLSTVHGIQQALTALGFDPGPIDGLDGPKTQAAVAAFQAANGLADQDGTTTRDTVAALAAHLDQHGIGSIGIDG
;
A
#
# COMPACT_ATOMS: atom_id res chain seq x y z
N MET A 1 6.25 -7.31 24.16
CA MET A 1 7.72 -7.36 24.02
C MET A 1 8.23 -5.92 23.85
N ALA A 2 9.53 -5.66 23.74
CA ALA A 2 9.98 -4.30 23.43
C ALA A 2 9.53 -3.89 22.02
N ALA A 3 9.05 -2.66 21.88
CA ALA A 3 8.72 -2.08 20.58
C ALA A 3 9.97 -2.02 19.69
N PHE A 4 9.77 -2.01 18.38
CA PHE A 4 10.85 -1.89 17.40
C PHE A 4 10.37 -1.18 16.15
N ASP A 5 11.31 -0.58 15.44
CA ASP A 5 11.04 0.21 14.25
C ASP A 5 11.42 -0.58 12.99
N ILE A 6 10.60 -0.45 11.96
CA ILE A 6 10.87 -0.95 10.61
C ILE A 6 10.69 0.21 9.63
N ASP A 7 11.72 0.45 8.83
CA ASP A 7 11.64 1.35 7.69
C ASP A 7 10.97 0.62 6.52
N LEU A 8 9.75 1.06 6.17
CA LEU A 8 8.91 0.52 5.11
C LEU A 8 8.94 1.42 3.87
N MET A 9 8.79 0.82 2.69
CA MET A 9 8.46 1.51 1.45
C MET A 9 7.30 0.83 0.72
N SER A 10 6.64 1.52 -0.22
CA SER A 10 5.65 0.86 -1.07
C SER A 10 6.31 -0.22 -1.94
N PRO A 11 5.66 -1.39 -2.13
CA PRO A 11 6.13 -2.37 -3.09
C PRO A 11 6.02 -1.89 -4.55
N LEU A 12 5.26 -0.83 -4.81
CA LEU A 12 5.08 -0.22 -6.13
C LEU A 12 5.72 1.17 -6.16
N GLY A 13 6.99 1.25 -6.58
CA GLY A 13 7.65 2.56 -6.74
C GLY A 13 7.28 3.33 -7.98
N SER A 14 6.60 2.68 -8.92
CA SER A 14 6.01 3.29 -10.09
C SER A 14 4.84 2.44 -10.56
N GLY A 15 4.03 2.96 -11.48
CA GLY A 15 2.93 2.20 -12.07
C GLY A 15 1.74 1.95 -11.13
N PHE A 16 1.77 2.42 -9.88
CA PHE A 16 0.58 2.45 -9.03
C PHE A 16 -0.51 3.28 -9.69
N THR A 17 -1.74 2.77 -9.67
CA THR A 17 -2.90 3.39 -10.31
C THR A 17 -3.96 3.77 -9.29
N ARG A 18 -4.43 2.78 -8.52
CA ARG A 18 -5.46 2.97 -7.51
C ARG A 18 -5.44 1.86 -6.48
N THR A 19 -6.11 2.09 -5.35
CA THR A 19 -6.51 0.99 -4.47
C THR A 19 -7.68 0.21 -5.09
N LEU A 20 -7.63 -1.13 -5.03
CA LEU A 20 -8.73 -2.01 -5.44
C LEU A 20 -9.44 -2.69 -4.26
N GLY A 21 -8.87 -2.56 -3.07
CA GLY A 21 -9.30 -3.24 -1.86
C GLY A 21 -8.34 -2.91 -0.72
N GLY A 22 -8.88 -2.93 0.51
CA GLY A 22 -8.12 -2.60 1.71
C GLY A 22 -8.73 -3.26 2.93
N PRO A 23 -8.07 -3.15 4.10
CA PRO A 23 -8.45 -3.86 5.30
C PRO A 23 -9.93 -3.65 5.68
N ASN A 24 -10.61 -4.74 6.02
CA ASN A 24 -12.02 -4.75 6.43
C ASN A 24 -13.01 -4.19 5.38
N SER A 25 -12.62 -4.10 4.11
CA SER A 25 -13.44 -3.55 3.03
C SER A 25 -13.64 -4.53 1.89
N GLY A 26 -14.85 -4.54 1.31
CA GLY A 26 -15.19 -5.40 0.17
C GLY A 26 -14.95 -6.88 0.45
N GLY A 27 -14.02 -7.50 -0.29
CA GLY A 27 -13.64 -8.91 -0.12
C GLY A 27 -12.66 -9.19 1.01
N HIS A 28 -12.09 -8.16 1.64
CA HIS A 28 -11.11 -8.26 2.71
C HIS A 28 -11.81 -8.35 4.06
N VAL A 29 -12.24 -9.55 4.41
CA VAL A 29 -13.02 -9.83 5.63
C VAL A 29 -12.38 -10.99 6.41
N PRO A 30 -12.70 -11.14 7.72
CA PRO A 30 -12.23 -12.27 8.54
C PRO A 30 -12.57 -13.65 7.92
N PRO A 31 -11.91 -14.75 8.34
CA PRO A 31 -11.05 -14.87 9.53
C PRO A 31 -9.55 -14.74 9.27
N GLU A 32 -9.10 -14.91 8.03
CA GLU A 32 -7.67 -14.96 7.73
C GLU A 32 -7.08 -13.56 7.72
N TRP A 33 -6.08 -13.30 8.55
CA TRP A 33 -5.48 -11.97 8.68
C TRP A 33 -4.94 -11.44 7.35
N TYR A 34 -4.38 -12.31 6.51
CA TYR A 34 -3.82 -11.92 5.22
C TYR A 34 -4.90 -11.60 4.20
N ILE A 35 -6.14 -12.06 4.41
CA ILE A 35 -7.30 -11.62 3.60
C ILE A 35 -7.89 -10.35 4.22
N GLN A 36 -8.23 -10.38 5.51
CA GLN A 36 -8.89 -9.29 6.23
C GLN A 36 -8.09 -7.98 6.20
N PHE A 37 -6.77 -8.05 6.33
CA PHE A 37 -5.85 -6.91 6.30
C PHE A 37 -5.05 -6.86 4.99
N GLY A 38 -5.53 -7.54 3.96
CA GLY A 38 -4.98 -7.43 2.62
C GLY A 38 -5.21 -6.03 2.05
N MET A 39 -4.22 -5.57 1.29
CA MET A 39 -4.19 -4.30 0.60
C MET A 39 -3.94 -4.60 -0.87
N ASP A 40 -4.93 -4.33 -1.72
CA ASP A 40 -4.84 -4.57 -3.16
C ASP A 40 -4.38 -3.27 -3.84
N LEU A 41 -3.08 -3.15 -4.06
CA LEU A 41 -2.47 -1.99 -4.71
C LEU A 41 -2.44 -2.22 -6.22
N GLY A 42 -3.31 -1.51 -6.94
CA GLY A 42 -3.51 -1.66 -8.37
C GLY A 42 -2.37 -1.10 -9.20
N ALA A 43 -1.92 -1.87 -10.20
CA ALA A 43 -0.92 -1.46 -11.17
C ALA A 43 -1.04 -2.32 -12.44
N PRO A 44 -0.58 -1.83 -13.61
CA PRO A 44 -0.58 -2.63 -14.83
C PRO A 44 0.20 -3.94 -14.67
N SER A 45 -0.25 -5.00 -15.36
CA SER A 45 0.50 -6.25 -15.47
C SER A 45 1.94 -6.00 -15.94
N GLY A 46 2.92 -6.68 -15.34
CA GLY A 46 4.35 -6.47 -15.59
C GLY A 46 4.99 -5.35 -14.77
N THR A 47 4.22 -4.59 -13.97
CA THR A 47 4.81 -3.60 -13.04
C THR A 47 5.67 -4.30 -12.00
N GLN A 48 6.89 -3.83 -11.78
CA GLN A 48 7.79 -4.41 -10.78
C GLN A 48 7.22 -4.26 -9.37
N VAL A 49 7.25 -5.36 -8.62
CA VAL A 49 6.90 -5.42 -7.20
C VAL A 49 8.18 -5.60 -6.41
N ARG A 50 8.38 -4.77 -5.39
CA ARG A 50 9.60 -4.74 -4.58
C ARG A 50 9.32 -5.11 -3.13
N ALA A 51 10.32 -5.64 -2.44
CA ALA A 51 10.21 -5.90 -1.01
C ALA A 51 10.07 -4.58 -0.23
N ALA A 52 9.04 -4.49 0.61
CA ALA A 52 8.76 -3.29 1.39
C ALA A 52 9.79 -3.02 2.50
N PHE A 53 10.58 -4.02 2.92
CA PHE A 53 11.59 -3.91 3.98
C PHE A 53 12.66 -5.00 3.85
N ASP A 54 13.77 -4.83 4.58
CA ASP A 54 14.82 -5.84 4.73
C ASP A 54 14.32 -7.05 5.51
N GLY A 55 14.48 -8.25 4.97
CA GLY A 55 14.00 -9.44 5.65
C GLY A 55 14.50 -10.75 5.10
N GLN A 56 13.78 -11.80 5.44
CA GLN A 56 14.00 -13.15 4.95
C GLN A 56 12.71 -13.73 4.41
N VAL A 57 12.79 -14.33 3.22
CA VAL A 57 11.71 -15.13 2.65
C VAL A 57 11.53 -16.38 3.50
N SER A 58 10.43 -16.49 4.22
CA SER A 58 10.19 -17.60 5.16
C SER A 58 9.15 -18.59 4.66
N ARG A 59 8.28 -18.18 3.73
CA ARG A 59 7.52 -19.09 2.86
C ARG A 59 7.56 -18.56 1.43
N PHE A 60 7.61 -19.49 0.49
CA PHE A 60 7.61 -19.19 -0.92
C PHE A 60 6.89 -20.29 -1.69
N HIS A 61 5.87 -19.91 -2.46
CA HIS A 61 5.26 -20.73 -3.48
C HIS A 61 5.50 -20.06 -4.83
N PRO A 62 6.32 -20.65 -5.73
CA PRO A 62 6.56 -20.07 -7.04
C PRO A 62 5.27 -20.05 -7.88
N HIS A 63 5.23 -19.18 -8.88
CA HIS A 63 4.09 -19.11 -9.79
C HIS A 63 4.03 -20.38 -10.65
N ASP A 64 2.94 -21.14 -10.53
CA ASP A 64 2.59 -22.24 -11.43
C ASP A 64 1.26 -21.95 -12.12
N PRO A 65 1.29 -21.51 -13.41
CA PRO A 65 0.08 -21.17 -14.15
C PRO A 65 -0.94 -22.31 -14.26
N ALA A 66 -0.53 -23.57 -14.09
CA ALA A 66 -1.45 -24.70 -14.10
C ALA A 66 -2.37 -24.74 -12.87
N THR A 67 -2.02 -23.99 -11.82
CA THR A 67 -2.76 -23.94 -10.54
C THR A 67 -3.59 -22.68 -10.36
N ASP A 68 -3.45 -21.70 -11.25
CA ASP A 68 -4.19 -20.45 -11.17
C ASP A 68 -5.70 -20.69 -11.32
N SER A 69 -6.46 -20.18 -10.35
CA SER A 69 -7.91 -20.35 -10.31
C SER A 69 -8.60 -19.25 -9.53
N GLY A 70 -9.59 -18.59 -10.15
CA GLY A 70 -10.40 -17.57 -9.49
C GLY A 70 -9.53 -16.52 -8.77
N LYS A 71 -9.56 -16.55 -7.43
CA LYS A 71 -8.83 -15.61 -6.55
C LYS A 71 -7.46 -16.12 -6.07
N VAL A 72 -7.06 -17.34 -6.42
CA VAL A 72 -5.77 -17.92 -6.05
C VAL A 72 -4.95 -18.08 -7.31
N TYR A 73 -4.01 -17.17 -7.52
CA TYR A 73 -3.17 -17.14 -8.72
C TYR A 73 -1.86 -16.38 -8.46
N GLY A 74 -0.84 -16.66 -9.26
CA GLY A 74 0.50 -16.08 -9.11
C GLY A 74 1.30 -16.71 -7.97
N ALA A 75 2.55 -16.28 -7.86
CA ALA A 75 3.44 -16.64 -6.76
C ALA A 75 2.97 -16.02 -5.44
N GLN A 76 3.28 -16.71 -4.34
CA GLN A 76 3.02 -16.27 -2.97
C GLN A 76 4.33 -16.21 -2.19
N ILE A 77 4.61 -15.08 -1.56
CA ILE A 77 5.86 -14.82 -0.84
C ILE A 77 5.49 -14.31 0.55
N PHE A 78 6.10 -14.87 1.60
CA PHE A 78 6.01 -14.33 2.95
C PHE A 78 7.40 -13.96 3.46
N VAL A 79 7.64 -12.65 3.63
CA VAL A 79 8.89 -12.09 4.15
C VAL A 79 8.73 -11.76 5.63
N ARG A 80 9.68 -12.19 6.47
CA ARG A 80 9.77 -11.79 7.89
C ARG A 80 10.88 -10.77 8.08
N ASP A 81 10.71 -9.86 9.03
CA ASP A 81 11.78 -8.96 9.44
C ASP A 81 12.89 -9.70 10.20
N LYS A 82 14.03 -9.05 10.42
CA LYS A 82 15.19 -9.64 11.11
C LYS A 82 14.90 -10.07 12.55
N SER A 83 13.90 -9.48 13.20
CA SER A 83 13.49 -9.84 14.56
C SER A 83 12.46 -10.97 14.61
N ASP A 84 11.96 -11.44 13.46
CA ASP A 84 10.91 -12.45 13.34
C ASP A 84 9.58 -12.07 14.03
N ARG A 85 9.37 -10.78 14.29
CA ARG A 85 8.21 -10.24 15.04
C ARG A 85 7.22 -9.49 14.16
N MET A 86 7.54 -9.26 12.90
CA MET A 86 6.58 -8.86 11.88
C MET A 86 6.89 -9.56 10.55
N GLY A 87 5.91 -9.53 9.65
CA GLY A 87 6.14 -9.95 8.27
C GLY A 87 5.07 -9.49 7.31
N CYS A 88 5.34 -9.66 6.03
CA CYS A 88 4.45 -9.27 4.94
C CYS A 88 4.25 -10.42 3.96
N PHE A 89 2.99 -10.67 3.65
CA PHE A 89 2.53 -11.55 2.60
C PHE A 89 2.40 -10.76 1.30
N TYR A 90 2.82 -11.34 0.19
CA TYR A 90 2.66 -10.82 -1.17
C TYR A 90 2.10 -11.94 -2.06
N THR A 91 1.12 -11.63 -2.90
CA THR A 91 0.59 -12.56 -3.92
C THR A 91 0.18 -11.83 -5.20
N HIS A 92 -0.24 -12.59 -6.21
CA HIS A 92 -0.58 -12.13 -7.56
C HIS A 92 0.65 -11.65 -8.32
N LEU A 93 1.76 -12.36 -8.13
CA LEU A 93 3.03 -12.07 -8.75
C LEU A 93 3.39 -13.10 -9.82
N THR A 94 4.04 -12.65 -10.88
CA THR A 94 4.72 -13.51 -11.86
C THR A 94 6.17 -13.05 -11.99
N ASN A 95 6.97 -13.74 -12.81
CA ASN A 95 8.36 -13.38 -13.11
C ASN A 95 9.20 -13.14 -11.84
N VAL A 96 8.99 -13.97 -10.81
CA VAL A 96 9.74 -13.92 -9.56
C VAL A 96 11.21 -14.26 -9.85
N PRO A 97 12.19 -13.48 -9.35
CA PRO A 97 13.61 -13.78 -9.58
C PRO A 97 14.01 -15.17 -9.10
N GLU A 98 14.85 -15.87 -9.88
CA GLU A 98 15.35 -17.22 -9.52
C GLU A 98 16.18 -17.21 -8.23
N THR A 99 16.73 -16.05 -7.84
CA THR A 99 17.46 -15.86 -6.58
C THR A 99 16.55 -15.88 -5.36
N LEU A 100 15.25 -15.67 -5.54
CA LEU A 100 14.28 -15.69 -4.46
C LEU A 100 13.96 -17.14 -4.08
N ALA A 101 14.29 -17.51 -2.85
CA ALA A 101 14.03 -18.84 -2.33
C ALA A 101 13.71 -18.77 -0.83
N GLN A 102 12.99 -19.78 -0.33
CA GLN A 102 12.77 -19.90 1.10
C GLN A 102 14.11 -19.99 1.86
N GLY A 103 14.25 -19.17 2.91
CA GLY A 103 15.48 -18.98 3.66
C GLY A 103 16.38 -17.85 3.13
N GLY A 104 16.14 -17.36 1.90
CA GLY A 104 16.90 -16.28 1.29
C GLY A 104 16.64 -14.93 1.96
N ALA A 105 17.69 -14.11 2.05
CA ALA A 105 17.55 -12.71 2.44
C ALA A 105 16.96 -11.90 1.28
N VAL A 106 16.23 -10.85 1.62
CA VAL A 106 15.74 -9.85 0.67
C VAL A 106 16.01 -8.46 1.24
N SER A 107 16.43 -7.54 0.39
CA SER A 107 16.67 -6.14 0.77
C SER A 107 15.46 -5.28 0.45
N ARG A 108 15.19 -4.24 1.25
CA ARG A 108 14.16 -3.25 0.91
C ARG A 108 14.42 -2.67 -0.49
N GLY A 109 13.39 -2.64 -1.32
CA GLY A 109 13.48 -2.15 -2.70
C GLY A 109 13.99 -3.19 -3.71
N GLU A 110 14.41 -4.38 -3.27
CA GLU A 110 14.73 -5.49 -4.17
C GLU A 110 13.47 -5.98 -4.89
N VAL A 111 13.55 -6.21 -6.20
CA VAL A 111 12.44 -6.76 -6.98
C VAL A 111 12.15 -8.19 -6.51
N ILE A 112 10.89 -8.47 -6.19
CA ILE A 112 10.41 -9.79 -5.75
C ILE A 112 9.43 -10.43 -6.75
N GLY A 113 9.14 -9.73 -7.85
CA GLY A 113 8.30 -10.22 -8.95
C GLY A 113 7.69 -9.06 -9.72
N GLU A 114 6.70 -9.38 -10.53
CA GLU A 114 5.92 -8.44 -11.30
C GLU A 114 4.43 -8.67 -11.06
N VAL A 115 3.64 -7.60 -11.10
CA VAL A 115 2.18 -7.67 -11.02
C VAL A 115 1.64 -8.60 -12.11
N PHE A 116 0.81 -9.55 -11.73
CA PHE A 116 0.18 -10.50 -12.64
C PHE A 116 -1.33 -10.25 -12.72
N GLU A 117 -1.82 -10.09 -13.94
CA GLU A 117 -3.25 -9.99 -14.24
C GLU A 117 -3.80 -11.37 -14.64
N PHE A 118 -4.89 -11.81 -14.01
CA PHE A 118 -5.49 -13.10 -14.27
C PHE A 118 -7.02 -13.04 -14.33
N GLY A 119 -7.62 -13.75 -15.28
CA GLY A 119 -9.06 -13.99 -15.29
C GLY A 119 -9.96 -12.73 -15.37
N GLY A 120 -9.44 -11.63 -15.92
CA GLY A 120 -10.14 -10.34 -15.97
C GLY A 120 -10.18 -9.58 -14.63
N ILE A 121 -9.49 -10.07 -13.61
CA ILE A 121 -9.23 -9.33 -12.36
C ILE A 121 -8.19 -8.26 -12.67
N PRO A 122 -8.44 -6.96 -12.42
CA PRO A 122 -7.46 -5.92 -12.71
C PRO A 122 -6.11 -6.19 -12.05
N GLY A 123 -5.01 -5.89 -12.74
CA GLY A 123 -3.66 -6.07 -12.20
C GLY A 123 -3.47 -5.35 -10.86
N HIS A 124 -2.95 -6.07 -9.87
CA HIS A 124 -2.58 -5.54 -8.56
C HIS A 124 -1.58 -6.47 -7.88
N VAL A 125 -0.86 -5.93 -6.90
CA VAL A 125 -0.27 -6.75 -5.83
C VAL A 125 -1.24 -6.79 -4.67
N HIS A 126 -1.53 -7.98 -4.18
CA HIS A 126 -2.15 -8.14 -2.88
C HIS A 126 -1.04 -8.28 -1.84
N MET A 127 -0.99 -7.34 -0.88
CA MET A 127 -0.04 -7.38 0.22
C MET A 127 -0.74 -7.31 1.58
N ALA A 128 -0.24 -8.03 2.58
CA ALA A 128 -0.79 -7.97 3.94
C ALA A 128 0.34 -8.01 4.96
N VAL A 129 0.32 -7.09 5.93
CA VAL A 129 1.30 -7.02 7.02
C VAL A 129 0.72 -7.65 8.28
N CYS A 130 1.58 -8.31 9.06
CA CYS A 130 1.22 -8.81 10.39
C CYS A 130 2.30 -8.55 11.44
N GLU A 131 1.86 -8.41 12.68
CA GLU A 131 2.68 -8.68 13.86
C GLU A 131 2.67 -10.18 14.16
N ILE A 132 3.80 -10.70 14.62
CA ILE A 132 4.00 -12.08 15.01
C ILE A 132 4.28 -12.12 16.51
N PHE A 133 3.34 -12.67 17.27
CA PHE A 133 3.43 -12.81 18.72
C PHE A 133 3.84 -14.22 19.12
N GLY A 134 4.93 -14.33 19.87
CA GLY A 134 5.43 -15.60 20.38
C GLY A 134 6.47 -16.24 19.45
N ASP A 135 6.55 -17.56 19.48
CA ASP A 135 7.49 -18.35 18.66
C ASP A 135 7.14 -18.25 17.17
N VAL A 136 8.12 -18.22 16.28
CA VAL A 136 7.82 -17.96 14.87
C VAL A 136 7.13 -19.11 14.13
N ALA A 137 7.25 -20.35 14.63
CA ALA A 137 6.59 -21.51 14.04
C ALA A 137 5.15 -21.67 14.53
N THR A 138 4.86 -21.22 15.75
CA THR A 138 3.57 -21.49 16.45
C THR A 138 2.83 -20.24 16.91
N GLY A 139 3.45 -19.08 16.78
CA GLY A 139 2.98 -17.79 17.27
C GLY A 139 1.79 -17.25 16.51
N GLN A 140 1.05 -16.38 17.18
CA GLN A 140 -0.12 -15.74 16.62
C GLN A 140 0.30 -14.64 15.63
N ARG A 141 -0.34 -14.64 14.46
CA ARG A 141 -0.23 -13.55 13.49
C ARG A 141 -1.44 -12.65 13.63
N VAL A 142 -1.19 -11.37 13.87
CA VAL A 142 -2.22 -10.34 13.97
C VAL A 142 -2.04 -9.39 12.80
N GLY A 143 -3.06 -9.29 11.94
CA GLY A 143 -3.00 -8.40 10.79
C GLY A 143 -2.87 -6.94 11.20
N VAL A 144 -2.15 -6.18 10.40
CA VAL A 144 -1.84 -4.78 10.64
C VAL A 144 -2.42 -3.97 9.50
N ASP A 145 -3.19 -2.95 9.84
CA ASP A 145 -3.66 -1.97 8.88
C ASP A 145 -2.61 -0.87 8.70
N LEU A 146 -1.96 -0.86 7.53
CA LEU A 146 -1.05 0.19 7.05
C LEU A 146 -1.48 0.69 5.66
N HIS A 147 -2.75 0.54 5.32
CA HIS A 147 -3.23 0.77 3.95
C HIS A 147 -2.94 2.19 3.46
N ASP A 148 -3.31 3.19 4.25
CA ASP A 148 -3.07 4.59 3.91
C ASP A 148 -1.58 4.93 3.81
N LEU A 149 -0.75 4.31 4.65
CA LEU A 149 0.70 4.48 4.58
C LEU A 149 1.25 3.96 3.24
N PHE A 150 0.85 2.74 2.84
CA PHE A 150 1.33 2.16 1.60
C PHE A 150 0.79 2.89 0.36
N VAL A 151 -0.45 3.39 0.40
CA VAL A 151 -1.00 4.25 -0.66
C VAL A 151 -0.17 5.53 -0.78
N ALA A 152 0.13 6.21 0.34
CA ALA A 152 0.93 7.44 0.33
C ALA A 152 2.41 7.24 -0.01
N LEU A 153 2.95 6.03 0.09
CA LEU A 153 4.30 5.73 -0.39
C LEU A 153 4.32 5.25 -1.85
N SER A 154 3.16 4.93 -2.43
CA SER A 154 3.08 4.36 -3.78
C SER A 154 3.45 5.39 -4.84
N GLY A 155 4.14 4.93 -5.89
CA GLY A 155 4.71 5.79 -6.93
C GLY A 155 5.98 6.53 -6.50
N THR A 156 6.57 6.18 -5.35
CA THR A 156 7.80 6.81 -4.84
C THR A 156 8.85 5.77 -4.43
N ASP A 157 10.07 6.25 -4.20
CA ASP A 157 11.11 5.50 -3.48
C ASP A 157 11.27 5.99 -2.03
N GLU A 158 10.28 6.71 -1.50
CA GLU A 158 10.29 7.18 -0.11
C GLU A 158 10.14 6.02 0.87
N THR A 159 10.63 6.27 2.09
CA THR A 159 10.50 5.33 3.21
C THR A 159 9.81 6.00 4.38
N ALA A 160 9.07 5.21 5.16
CA ALA A 160 8.52 5.62 6.43
C ALA A 160 8.89 4.61 7.51
N THR A 161 9.39 5.12 8.63
CA THR A 161 9.62 4.32 9.83
C THR A 161 8.29 4.04 10.52
N VAL A 162 8.02 2.77 10.85
CA VAL A 162 6.84 2.33 11.59
C VAL A 162 7.29 1.59 12.84
N THR A 163 6.76 2.01 13.99
CA THR A 163 6.97 1.36 15.28
C THR A 163 5.93 0.26 15.46
N PHE A 164 6.40 -0.98 15.62
CA PHE A 164 5.64 -2.16 16.01
C PHE A 164 5.73 -2.32 17.53
N PHE A 165 4.61 -2.15 18.23
CA PHE A 165 4.61 -2.08 19.69
C PHE A 165 4.66 -3.45 20.39
N GLN A 166 4.34 -4.55 19.70
CA GLN A 166 4.32 -5.89 20.28
C GLN A 166 3.45 -5.96 21.56
N GLU A 167 2.31 -5.28 21.50
CA GLU A 167 1.31 -5.16 22.55
C GLU A 167 -0.07 -5.46 21.94
N SER A 168 -0.77 -6.45 22.50
CA SER A 168 -2.07 -6.87 21.96
C SER A 168 -3.07 -5.71 22.00
N GLY A 169 -3.73 -5.45 20.88
CA GLY A 169 -4.71 -4.37 20.75
C GLY A 169 -4.12 -2.99 20.46
N ARG A 170 -2.79 -2.86 20.37
CA ARG A 170 -2.12 -1.62 19.98
C ARG A 170 -1.53 -1.75 18.59
N ALA A 171 -2.17 -1.14 17.60
CA ALA A 171 -1.70 -1.16 16.22
C ALA A 171 -0.34 -0.46 16.06
N PRO A 172 0.54 -0.97 15.19
CA PRO A 172 1.73 -0.25 14.71
C PRO A 172 1.41 1.15 14.20
N GLN A 173 2.36 2.07 14.36
CA GLN A 173 2.18 3.48 13.99
C GLN A 173 3.43 4.03 13.30
N ARG A 174 3.26 4.95 12.35
CA ARG A 174 4.38 5.70 11.77
C ARG A 174 5.11 6.47 12.87
N SER A 175 6.42 6.30 12.95
CA SER A 175 7.27 6.95 13.94
C SER A 175 7.47 8.42 13.54
N GLY A 176 7.04 9.34 14.41
CA GLY A 176 7.38 10.77 14.37
C GLY A 176 8.20 11.14 15.61
N ALA A 177 9.08 12.14 15.49
CA ALA A 177 9.83 12.66 16.64
C ALA A 177 8.87 13.29 17.66
N GLY A 178 8.55 12.55 18.73
CA GLY A 178 7.70 13.00 19.83
C GLY A 178 6.25 12.57 19.67
N GLY A 179 5.73 11.87 20.69
CA GLY A 179 4.45 11.20 20.68
C GLY A 179 3.28 12.12 20.31
N GLU A 180 2.83 11.96 19.07
CA GLU A 180 1.48 12.05 18.51
C GLU A 180 1.57 11.19 17.23
N PRO A 181 0.54 10.41 16.86
CA PRO A 181 0.60 9.62 15.64
C PRO A 181 0.88 10.54 14.46
N ALA A 182 1.99 10.31 13.74
CA ALA A 182 2.22 10.95 12.47
C ALA A 182 1.18 10.37 11.48
N ALA A 183 -0.01 10.96 11.45
CA ALA A 183 -0.96 10.77 10.37
C ALA A 183 -0.16 10.92 9.07
N THR A 184 -0.33 10.00 8.13
CA THR A 184 0.20 10.14 6.79
C THR A 184 -0.19 11.53 6.28
N VAL A 185 0.79 12.43 6.12
CA VAL A 185 0.55 13.81 5.69
C VAL A 185 0.78 13.89 4.18
N LEU A 186 -0.28 14.13 3.41
CA LEU A 186 -0.20 14.37 1.97
C LEU A 186 0.08 15.85 1.69
N ASP A 187 1.04 16.14 0.82
CA ASP A 187 1.36 17.52 0.41
C ASP A 187 0.54 17.94 -0.82
N LEU A 188 -0.60 18.60 -0.55
CA LEU A 188 -1.54 19.05 -1.58
C LEU A 188 -1.03 20.25 -2.40
N SER A 189 0.15 20.79 -2.09
CA SER A 189 0.81 21.79 -2.94
C SER A 189 1.51 21.16 -4.16
N THR A 190 1.61 19.83 -4.20
CA THR A 190 2.25 19.08 -5.28
C THR A 190 1.22 18.29 -6.08
N VAL A 191 1.44 18.14 -7.40
CA VAL A 191 0.59 17.27 -8.24
C VAL A 191 0.62 15.83 -7.73
N HIS A 192 1.78 15.37 -7.26
CA HIS A 192 1.95 14.05 -6.67
C HIS A 192 1.02 13.84 -5.46
N GLY A 193 0.98 14.78 -4.53
CA GLY A 193 0.09 14.72 -3.37
C GLY A 193 -1.39 14.84 -3.74
N ILE A 194 -1.73 15.61 -4.78
CA ILE A 194 -3.10 15.66 -5.33
C ILE A 194 -3.50 14.31 -5.91
N GLN A 195 -2.64 13.67 -6.70
CA GLN A 195 -2.88 12.32 -7.22
C GLN A 195 -3.06 11.31 -6.08
N GLN A 196 -2.22 11.35 -5.04
CA GLN A 196 -2.38 10.50 -3.85
C GLN A 196 -3.71 10.73 -3.14
N ALA A 197 -4.10 11.99 -2.96
CA ALA A 197 -5.36 12.36 -2.32
C ALA A 197 -6.56 11.84 -3.11
N LEU A 198 -6.57 12.05 -4.43
CA LEU A 198 -7.61 11.56 -5.32
C LEU A 198 -7.75 10.04 -5.24
N THR A 199 -6.63 9.32 -5.29
CA THR A 199 -6.62 7.86 -5.16
C THR A 199 -7.14 7.38 -3.81
N ALA A 200 -6.70 8.01 -2.71
CA ALA A 200 -7.17 7.68 -1.36
C ALA A 200 -8.69 7.89 -1.23
N LEU A 201 -9.23 8.88 -1.93
CA LEU A 201 -10.66 9.20 -1.97
C LEU A 201 -11.43 8.43 -3.06
N GLY A 202 -10.80 7.46 -3.74
CA GLY A 202 -11.45 6.57 -4.70
C GLY A 202 -11.57 7.10 -6.13
N PHE A 203 -10.90 8.20 -6.46
CA PHE A 203 -10.79 8.73 -7.82
C PHE A 203 -9.54 8.14 -8.52
N ASP A 204 -9.55 8.08 -9.85
CA ASP A 204 -8.47 7.48 -10.65
C ASP A 204 -7.70 8.55 -11.44
N PRO A 205 -6.66 9.16 -10.86
CA PRO A 205 -5.84 10.17 -11.54
C PRO A 205 -4.87 9.56 -12.56
N GLY A 206 -4.88 8.24 -12.76
CA GLY A 206 -3.83 7.51 -13.45
C GLY A 206 -2.62 7.25 -12.54
N PRO A 207 -1.41 7.13 -13.11
CA PRO A 207 -0.19 6.95 -12.34
C PRO A 207 0.03 8.09 -11.35
N ILE A 208 0.50 7.78 -10.14
CA ILE A 208 1.02 8.77 -9.20
C ILE A 208 2.46 9.09 -9.58
N ASP A 209 2.62 9.96 -10.58
CA ASP A 209 3.89 10.31 -11.22
C ASP A 209 4.26 11.80 -11.08
N GLY A 210 3.42 12.59 -10.40
CA GLY A 210 3.60 14.02 -10.23
C GLY A 210 3.34 14.86 -11.49
N LEU A 211 2.74 14.28 -12.53
CA LEU A 211 2.43 14.98 -13.79
C LEU A 211 0.94 15.34 -13.87
N ASP A 212 0.64 16.62 -14.13
CA ASP A 212 -0.74 17.08 -14.33
C ASP A 212 -1.22 16.76 -15.75
N GLY A 213 -1.45 15.48 -16.01
CA GLY A 213 -1.89 14.96 -17.30
C GLY A 213 -3.41 14.87 -17.44
N PRO A 214 -3.92 14.49 -18.63
CA PRO A 214 -5.36 14.39 -18.89
C PRO A 214 -6.12 13.46 -17.93
N LYS A 215 -5.48 12.42 -17.40
CA LYS A 215 -6.08 11.52 -16.40
C LYS A 215 -6.21 12.20 -15.04
N THR A 216 -5.17 12.91 -14.60
CA THR A 216 -5.20 13.67 -13.35
C THR A 216 -6.26 14.76 -13.41
N GLN A 217 -6.29 15.54 -14.49
CA GLN A 217 -7.33 16.58 -14.71
C GLN A 217 -8.74 15.97 -14.75
N ALA A 218 -8.92 14.82 -15.40
CA ALA A 218 -10.21 14.12 -15.40
C ALA A 218 -10.63 13.65 -13.99
N ALA A 219 -9.68 13.16 -13.17
CA ALA A 219 -9.96 12.77 -11.79
C ALA A 219 -10.28 13.97 -10.89
N VAL A 220 -9.57 15.09 -11.07
CA VAL A 220 -9.88 16.36 -10.42
C VAL A 220 -11.29 16.82 -10.78
N ALA A 221 -11.65 16.81 -12.06
CA ALA A 221 -12.98 17.19 -12.53
C ALA A 221 -14.07 16.27 -11.94
N ALA A 222 -13.80 14.97 -11.88
CA ALA A 222 -14.72 14.01 -11.25
C ALA A 222 -14.88 14.27 -9.75
N PHE A 223 -13.79 14.56 -9.04
CA PHE A 223 -13.82 14.93 -7.62
C PHE A 223 -14.60 16.23 -7.39
N GLN A 224 -14.33 17.26 -8.20
CA GLN A 224 -15.03 18.54 -8.17
C GLN A 224 -16.55 18.34 -8.36
N ALA A 225 -16.93 17.55 -9.36
CA ALA A 225 -18.33 17.24 -9.64
C ALA A 225 -19.00 16.46 -8.50
N ALA A 226 -18.32 15.44 -7.96
CA ALA A 226 -18.83 14.64 -6.84
C ALA A 226 -19.06 15.47 -5.56
N ASN A 227 -18.30 16.55 -5.40
CA ASN A 227 -18.34 17.43 -4.23
C ASN A 227 -19.08 18.76 -4.46
N GLY A 228 -19.70 18.93 -5.63
CA GLY A 228 -20.50 20.12 -5.94
C GLY A 228 -19.69 21.41 -6.01
N LEU A 229 -18.40 21.33 -6.36
CA LEU A 229 -17.56 22.51 -6.57
C LEU A 229 -18.00 23.25 -7.84
N ALA A 230 -17.81 24.58 -7.84
CA ALA A 230 -18.22 25.45 -8.94
C ALA A 230 -17.37 25.24 -10.19
N ASP A 231 -16.06 25.07 -10.00
CA ASP A 231 -15.10 24.76 -11.06
C ASP A 231 -15.00 23.24 -11.19
N GLN A 232 -15.49 22.69 -12.30
CA GLN A 232 -15.48 21.25 -12.62
C GLN A 232 -14.67 21.00 -13.91
N ASP A 233 -13.64 21.81 -14.12
CA ASP A 233 -12.83 21.85 -15.33
C ASP A 233 -11.57 20.96 -15.25
N GLY A 234 -11.32 20.36 -14.08
CA GLY A 234 -10.13 19.55 -13.83
C GLY A 234 -8.91 20.35 -13.40
N THR A 235 -9.03 21.68 -13.24
CA THR A 235 -7.94 22.52 -12.73
C THR A 235 -7.92 22.44 -11.21
N THR A 236 -6.77 22.15 -10.60
CA THR A 236 -6.62 22.17 -9.14
C THR A 236 -6.64 23.61 -8.62
N THR A 237 -7.82 24.07 -8.18
CA THR A 237 -8.02 25.37 -7.54
C THR A 237 -7.86 25.29 -6.02
N ARG A 238 -7.77 26.43 -5.34
CA ARG A 238 -7.78 26.49 -3.87
C ARG A 238 -8.99 25.79 -3.25
N ASP A 239 -10.17 25.97 -3.85
CA ASP A 239 -11.40 25.30 -3.38
C ASP A 239 -11.32 23.78 -3.56
N THR A 240 -10.65 23.33 -4.64
CA THR A 240 -10.37 21.91 -4.86
C THR A 240 -9.43 21.37 -3.77
N VAL A 241 -8.34 22.08 -3.47
CA VAL A 241 -7.37 21.69 -2.43
C VAL A 241 -8.01 21.66 -1.05
N ALA A 242 -8.81 22.67 -0.70
CA ALA A 242 -9.53 22.73 0.57
C ALA A 242 -10.55 21.58 0.70
N ALA A 243 -11.26 21.26 -0.38
CA ALA A 243 -12.19 20.13 -0.39
C ALA A 243 -11.47 18.78 -0.25
N LEU A 244 -10.33 18.59 -0.93
CA LEU A 244 -9.49 17.40 -0.77
C LEU A 244 -9.03 17.25 0.69
N ALA A 245 -8.45 18.30 1.27
CA ALA A 245 -8.02 18.30 2.67
C ALA A 245 -9.15 17.92 3.63
N ALA A 246 -10.33 18.52 3.47
CA ALA A 246 -11.49 18.24 4.31
C ALA A 246 -11.98 16.79 4.21
N HIS A 247 -11.84 16.15 3.04
CA HIS A 247 -12.18 14.73 2.88
C HIS A 247 -11.07 13.83 3.45
N LEU A 248 -9.80 14.16 3.21
CA LEU A 248 -8.69 13.43 3.82
C LEU A 248 -8.79 13.41 5.34
N ASP A 249 -9.11 14.54 5.98
CA ASP A 249 -9.32 14.63 7.42
C ASP A 249 -10.46 13.71 7.90
N GLN A 250 -11.56 13.60 7.14
CA GLN A 250 -12.66 12.66 7.46
C GLN A 250 -12.22 11.19 7.40
N HIS A 251 -11.21 10.90 6.57
CA HIS A 251 -10.59 9.58 6.45
C HIS A 251 -9.39 9.40 7.39
N GLY A 252 -9.08 10.37 8.27
CA GLY A 252 -7.94 10.29 9.20
C GLY A 252 -6.58 10.50 8.52
N ILE A 253 -6.56 11.01 7.29
CA ILE A 253 -5.36 11.28 6.50
C ILE A 253 -5.00 12.76 6.70
N GLY A 254 -3.81 13.04 7.22
CA GLY A 254 -3.32 14.41 7.37
C GLY A 254 -2.99 15.04 6.01
N SER A 255 -3.04 16.36 5.92
CA SER A 255 -2.60 17.07 4.72
C SER A 255 -1.90 18.40 5.04
N ILE A 256 -0.97 18.81 4.18
CA ILE A 256 -0.27 20.11 4.21
C ILE A 256 -0.36 20.79 2.84
N GLY A 257 0.09 22.05 2.76
CA GLY A 257 0.09 22.80 1.49
C GLY A 257 -1.29 23.34 1.08
N ILE A 258 -2.20 23.50 2.04
CA ILE A 258 -3.61 23.88 1.79
C ILE A 258 -3.76 25.36 1.41
N ASP A 259 -2.78 26.20 1.74
CA ASP A 259 -2.84 27.68 1.61
C ASP A 259 -2.34 28.22 0.24
N GLY A 260 -2.22 27.37 -0.79
CA GLY A 260 -1.81 27.75 -2.15
C GLY A 260 -2.80 28.65 -2.88
#